data_AF-A0A926Y2S2-F1
#
_entry.id   AF-A0A926Y2S2-F1
#
_cell.length_a   1.000
_cell.length_b   1.000
_cell.length_c   1.000
_cell.angle_alpha   90.00
_cell.angle_beta   90.00
_cell.angle_gamma   90.00
#
_symmetry.space_group_name_H-M   'P 1'
#
loop_
_entity.id
_entity.type
_entity.pdbx_description
1 polymer ?
#
loop_
_entity_poly.entity_id
_entity_poly.type
_entity_poly.pdbx_seq_one_letter_code
_entity_poly.pdbx_strand_id
1 'polypeptide(L)'
;MKQIITMLLLSATVLACSDGDLKIAVTDSDDTYEFSAKYDKKKTQRVQDFINQKMAPGSNVTGDHVDITTTLDDNTRFELEEYPGKVRIKLDKEDNTEASYRRVKAMCEGVKRIVGGK
;
A
#
# COMPACT_ATOMS: atom_id res chain seq x y z
N MET A 1 -7.14 27.82 -36.36
CA MET A 1 -6.81 26.46 -35.87
C MET A 1 -6.62 26.54 -34.37
N LYS A 2 -7.42 25.79 -33.62
CA LYS A 2 -7.49 25.74 -32.15
C LYS A 2 -6.20 25.11 -31.58
N GLN A 3 -5.59 25.74 -30.59
CA GLN A 3 -4.72 25.06 -29.63
C GLN A 3 -5.43 25.18 -28.28
N ILE A 4 -6.06 24.08 -27.85
CA ILE A 4 -6.71 23.97 -26.54
C ILE A 4 -5.64 23.44 -25.60
N ILE A 5 -5.17 24.28 -24.68
CA ILE A 5 -4.27 23.90 -23.61
C ILE A 5 -5.11 23.13 -22.58
N THR A 6 -4.97 21.81 -22.54
CA THR A 6 -5.60 20.94 -21.56
C THR A 6 -4.88 21.10 -20.22
N MET A 7 -5.57 21.69 -19.25
CA MET A 7 -5.11 21.82 -17.87
C MET A 7 -5.40 20.49 -17.15
N LEU A 8 -4.36 19.76 -16.75
CA LEU A 8 -4.46 18.49 -16.03
C LEU A 8 -4.81 18.78 -14.55
N LEU A 9 -5.96 18.29 -14.07
CA LEU A 9 -6.38 18.40 -12.68
C LEU A 9 -5.70 17.31 -11.84
N LEU A 10 -4.73 17.70 -11.01
CA LEU A 10 -4.11 16.84 -10.01
C LEU A 10 -5.12 16.55 -8.89
N SER A 11 -5.76 15.39 -8.94
CA SER A 11 -6.82 14.98 -8.02
C SER A 11 -6.25 14.14 -6.88
N ALA A 12 -5.62 14.76 -5.88
CA ALA A 12 -5.16 14.06 -4.68
C ALA A 12 -6.35 13.72 -3.77
N THR A 13 -6.88 12.50 -3.84
CA THR A 13 -7.93 12.03 -2.93
C THR A 13 -7.34 11.58 -1.60
N VAL A 14 -7.32 12.47 -0.60
CA VAL A 14 -6.99 12.12 0.78
C VAL A 14 -8.23 11.62 1.51
N LEU A 15 -8.42 10.30 1.56
CA LEU A 15 -9.42 9.66 2.41
C LEU A 15 -8.79 9.31 3.76
N ALA A 16 -8.97 10.18 4.77
CA ALA A 16 -8.57 9.92 6.15
C ALA A 16 -9.79 9.54 6.99
N CYS A 17 -9.80 8.33 7.56
CA CYS A 17 -10.77 7.89 8.56
C CYS A 17 -10.05 7.78 9.92
N SER A 18 -10.59 8.41 10.97
CA SER A 18 -10.08 8.27 12.34
C SER A 18 -11.14 7.66 13.26
N ASP A 19 -10.89 6.45 13.72
CA ASP A 19 -11.55 5.81 14.86
C ASP A 19 -10.40 5.45 15.82
N GLY A 20 -10.57 5.57 17.14
CA GLY A 20 -9.44 5.62 18.09
C GLY A 20 -8.33 4.59 17.81
N ASP A 21 -7.09 5.08 17.62
CA ASP A 21 -5.86 4.38 17.17
C ASP A 21 -5.73 3.98 15.69
N LEU A 22 -6.83 3.91 14.94
CA LEU A 22 -6.79 3.66 13.50
C LEU A 22 -6.53 4.96 12.72
N LYS A 23 -5.44 4.99 11.96
CA LYS A 23 -5.17 6.04 10.96
C LYS A 23 -4.78 5.37 9.66
N ILE A 24 -5.49 5.68 8.58
CA ILE A 24 -5.16 5.20 7.23
C ILE A 24 -4.93 6.43 6.36
N ALA A 25 -3.85 6.41 5.58
CA ALA A 25 -3.56 7.39 4.56
C ALA A 25 -3.22 6.68 3.25
N VAL A 26 -3.75 7.22 2.15
CA VAL A 26 -3.49 6.76 0.80
C VAL A 26 -3.12 7.97 -0.05
N THR A 27 -1.98 7.88 -0.72
CA THR A 27 -1.54 8.81 -1.76
C THR A 27 -1.52 8.05 -3.07
N ASP A 28 -2.22 8.56 -4.08
CA ASP A 28 -2.33 7.95 -5.40
C ASP A 28 -2.10 9.08 -6.42
N SER A 29 -0.84 9.33 -6.76
CA SER A 29 -0.43 10.32 -7.77
C SER A 29 -0.18 9.64 -9.11
N ASP A 30 0.22 10.41 -10.12
CA ASP A 30 0.55 9.86 -11.45
C ASP A 30 1.75 8.89 -11.36
N ASP A 31 2.75 9.21 -10.53
CA ASP A 31 4.02 8.47 -10.48
C ASP A 31 4.11 7.51 -9.29
N THR A 32 3.25 7.63 -8.27
CA THR A 32 3.40 6.87 -7.03
C THR A 32 2.07 6.45 -6.44
N TYR A 33 2.03 5.22 -5.93
CA TYR A 33 1.00 4.77 -5.00
C TYR A 33 1.65 4.50 -3.63
N GLU A 34 1.14 5.15 -2.58
CA GLU A 34 1.59 4.93 -1.21
C GLU A 34 0.39 4.70 -0.28
N PHE A 35 0.44 3.61 0.47
CA PHE A 35 -0.50 3.27 1.52
C PHE A 35 0.23 3.26 2.86
N SER A 36 -0.36 3.88 3.88
CA SER A 36 0.09 3.70 5.26
C SER A 36 -1.08 3.51 6.20
N ALA A 37 -0.88 2.66 7.21
CA ALA A 37 -1.84 2.46 8.28
C ALA A 37 -1.14 2.40 9.65
N LYS A 38 -1.70 3.11 10.63
CA LYS A 38 -1.46 2.92 12.06
C LYS A 38 -2.70 2.24 12.65
N TYR A 39 -2.51 1.22 13.48
CA TYR A 39 -3.57 0.35 13.96
C TYR A 39 -3.21 -0.31 15.30
N ASP A 40 -4.17 -0.98 15.95
CA ASP A 40 -3.92 -1.74 17.19
C ASP A 40 -2.85 -2.83 16.96
N LYS A 41 -1.77 -2.80 17.75
CA LYS A 41 -0.66 -3.76 17.70
C LYS A 41 -1.10 -5.22 17.79
N LYS A 42 -2.27 -5.52 18.39
CA LYS A 42 -2.84 -6.88 18.41
C LYS A 42 -3.18 -7.41 17.01
N LYS A 43 -3.29 -6.54 16.01
CA LYS A 43 -3.58 -6.91 14.61
C LYS A 43 -2.31 -7.14 13.78
N THR A 44 -1.12 -6.85 14.31
CA THR A 44 0.17 -6.96 13.59
C THR A 44 0.34 -8.33 12.93
N GLN A 45 0.20 -9.41 13.70
CA GLN A 45 0.37 -10.77 13.16
C GLN A 45 -0.58 -11.04 11.99
N ARG A 46 -1.85 -10.64 12.13
CA ARG A 46 -2.86 -10.82 11.07
C ARG A 46 -2.55 -10.00 9.82
N VAL A 47 -1.95 -8.82 9.97
CA VAL A 47 -1.48 -8.00 8.84
C VAL A 47 -0.28 -8.66 8.16
N GLN A 48 0.73 -9.10 8.91
CA GLN A 48 1.89 -9.81 8.38
C GLN A 48 1.49 -11.08 7.63
N ASP A 49 0.64 -11.93 8.22
CA ASP A 49 0.14 -13.16 7.59
C ASP A 49 -0.58 -12.88 6.26
N PHE A 50 -1.42 -11.83 6.24
CA PHE A 50 -2.14 -11.44 5.04
C PHE A 50 -1.20 -10.95 3.94
N ILE A 51 -0.22 -10.13 4.29
CA ILE A 51 0.78 -9.63 3.34
C ILE A 51 1.60 -10.78 2.76
N ASN A 52 2.07 -11.70 3.61
CA ASN A 52 2.82 -12.89 3.18
C ASN A 52 2.01 -13.74 2.19
N GLN A 53 0.70 -13.93 2.45
CA GLN A 53 -0.18 -14.63 1.52
C GLN A 53 -0.28 -13.91 0.16
N LYS A 54 -0.27 -12.57 0.13
CA LYS A 54 -0.36 -11.80 -1.12
C LYS A 54 0.98 -11.68 -1.87
N MET A 55 2.08 -11.90 -1.17
CA MET A 55 3.43 -11.89 -1.73
C MET A 55 3.93 -13.26 -2.19
N ALA A 56 3.33 -14.37 -1.74
CA ALA A 56 3.80 -15.72 -2.04
C ALA A 56 3.96 -16.00 -3.56
N PRO A 57 5.05 -16.68 -3.98
CA PRO A 57 6.12 -17.29 -3.15
C PRO A 57 7.25 -16.32 -2.72
N GLY A 58 7.03 -15.00 -2.78
CA GLY A 58 8.02 -13.96 -2.48
C GLY A 58 8.46 -13.83 -1.01
N SER A 59 8.98 -12.65 -0.65
CA SER A 59 9.63 -12.40 0.66
C SER A 59 8.70 -12.64 1.87
N ASN A 60 9.27 -13.09 2.98
CA ASN A 60 8.58 -13.20 4.26
C ASN A 60 8.68 -11.91 5.07
N VAL A 61 7.52 -11.30 5.35
CA VAL A 61 7.31 -10.20 6.29
C VAL A 61 7.03 -10.81 7.67
N THR A 62 8.05 -10.91 8.52
CA THR A 62 7.91 -11.44 9.89
C THR A 62 8.92 -10.75 10.80
N GLY A 63 8.51 -10.41 12.02
CA GLY A 63 9.36 -9.79 13.04
C GLY A 63 8.81 -8.45 13.53
N ASP A 64 9.55 -7.80 14.43
CA ASP A 64 9.17 -6.50 15.02
C ASP A 64 9.60 -5.29 14.17
N HIS A 65 10.36 -5.54 13.12
CA HIS A 65 10.81 -4.53 12.16
C HIS A 65 11.08 -5.22 10.82
N VAL A 66 10.38 -4.81 9.78
CA VAL A 66 10.63 -5.22 8.41
C VAL A 66 10.76 -3.97 7.56
N ASP A 67 11.85 -3.85 6.81
CA ASP A 67 12.04 -2.81 5.80
C ASP A 67 12.70 -3.47 4.60
N ILE A 68 11.90 -3.71 3.56
CA ILE A 68 12.32 -4.45 2.37
C ILE A 68 11.84 -3.76 1.10
N THR A 69 12.68 -3.81 0.07
CA THR A 69 12.22 -3.70 -1.31
C THR A 69 12.12 -5.12 -1.86
N THR A 70 10.96 -5.48 -2.41
CA THR A 70 10.71 -6.83 -2.93
C THR A 70 10.25 -6.77 -4.38
N THR A 71 10.56 -7.83 -5.13
CA THR A 71 10.08 -8.05 -6.49
C THR A 71 9.36 -9.40 -6.53
N LEU A 72 8.10 -9.40 -6.96
CA LEU A 72 7.30 -10.62 -7.10
C LEU A 72 7.58 -11.31 -8.44
N ASP A 73 7.11 -12.54 -8.60
CA ASP A 73 7.28 -13.34 -9.84
C ASP A 73 6.72 -12.66 -11.10
N ASP A 74 5.71 -11.80 -10.94
CA ASP A 74 5.13 -10.99 -12.02
C ASP A 74 5.91 -9.68 -12.29
N ASN A 75 7.13 -9.57 -11.74
CA ASN A 75 8.00 -8.39 -11.75
C ASN A 75 7.44 -7.15 -11.03
N THR A 76 6.36 -7.29 -10.25
CA THR A 76 5.88 -6.19 -9.40
C THR A 76 6.90 -5.87 -8.33
N ARG A 77 7.44 -4.64 -8.33
CA ARG A 77 8.47 -4.18 -7.40
C ARG A 77 7.94 -3.07 -6.49
N PHE A 78 8.04 -3.24 -5.17
CA PHE A 78 7.56 -2.24 -4.21
C PHE A 78 8.36 -2.26 -2.89
N GLU A 79 8.28 -1.15 -2.16
CA GLU A 79 8.81 -0.98 -0.81
C GLU A 79 7.74 -1.38 0.21
N LEU A 80 8.17 -2.09 1.25
CA LEU A 80 7.35 -2.45 2.41
C LEU A 80 8.11 -2.18 3.70
N GLU A 81 7.52 -1.35 4.55
CA GLU A 81 7.96 -1.13 5.92
C GLU A 81 6.86 -1.58 6.89
N GLU A 82 7.23 -2.33 7.91
CA GLU A 82 6.34 -2.86 8.93
C GLU A 82 6.97 -2.78 10.32
N TYR A 83 6.15 -2.37 11.28
CA TYR A 83 6.46 -2.33 12.71
C TYR A 83 5.18 -2.68 13.47
N PRO A 84 5.23 -3.20 14.71
CA PRO A 84 4.03 -3.47 15.48
C PRO A 84 3.04 -2.29 15.53
N GLY A 85 1.87 -2.47 14.90
CA GLY A 85 0.81 -1.47 14.81
C GLY A 85 0.98 -0.44 13.69
N LYS A 86 1.90 -0.64 12.74
CA LYS A 86 2.14 0.25 11.61
C LYS A 86 2.58 -0.54 10.37
N VAL A 87 2.04 -0.17 9.22
CA VAL A 87 2.52 -0.64 7.92
C VAL A 87 2.57 0.50 6.92
N ARG A 88 3.57 0.50 6.04
CA ARG A 88 3.70 1.39 4.88
C ARG A 88 4.07 0.54 3.67
N ILE A 89 3.38 0.76 2.56
CA ILE A 89 3.64 0.11 1.28
C ILE A 89 3.72 1.22 0.23
N LYS A 90 4.81 1.26 -0.52
CA LYS A 90 5.02 2.26 -1.59
C LYS A 90 5.39 1.55 -2.89
N LEU A 91 4.71 1.94 -3.96
CA LEU A 91 4.91 1.49 -5.32
C LEU A 91 5.22 2.70 -6.20
N ASP A 92 6.36 2.65 -6.89
CA ASP A 92 6.66 3.54 -8.00
C ASP A 92 5.94 3.03 -9.26
N LYS A 93 5.10 3.87 -9.86
CA LYS A 93 4.30 3.52 -11.05
C LYS A 93 5.09 3.66 -12.34
N GLU A 94 6.18 4.42 -12.36
CA GLU A 94 7.07 4.49 -13.53
C GLU A 94 7.86 3.19 -13.69
N ASP A 95 8.19 2.54 -12.57
CA ASP A 95 8.88 1.24 -12.52
C ASP A 95 7.95 0.01 -12.67
N ASN A 96 6.62 0.22 -12.71
CA ASN A 96 5.65 -0.87 -12.62
C ASN A 96 4.54 -0.78 -13.66
N THR A 97 3.96 -1.93 -14.02
CA THR A 97 2.80 -1.95 -14.91
C THR A 97 1.53 -1.53 -14.19
N GLU A 98 0.50 -1.14 -14.95
CA GLU A 98 -0.85 -0.94 -14.44
C GLU A 98 -1.41 -2.18 -13.70
N ALA A 99 -1.04 -3.38 -14.13
CA ALA A 99 -1.44 -4.62 -13.46
C ALA A 99 -0.78 -4.75 -12.07
N SER A 100 0.52 -4.44 -11.98
CA SER A 100 1.28 -4.39 -10.73
C SER A 100 0.70 -3.37 -9.75
N TYR A 101 0.33 -2.18 -10.24
CA TYR A 101 -0.37 -1.16 -9.45
C TYR A 101 -1.69 -1.67 -8.87
N ARG A 102 -2.55 -2.25 -9.72
CA ARG A 102 -3.85 -2.80 -9.27
C ARG A 102 -3.68 -3.91 -8.26
N ARG A 103 -2.66 -4.76 -8.42
CA ARG A 103 -2.32 -5.82 -7.47
C ARG A 103 -1.96 -5.25 -6.10
N VAL A 104 -1.03 -4.30 -6.03
CA VAL A 104 -0.61 -3.69 -4.76
C VAL A 104 -1.75 -2.91 -4.10
N LYS A 105 -2.55 -2.18 -4.88
CA LYS A 105 -3.75 -1.50 -4.39
C LYS A 105 -4.76 -2.49 -3.79
N ALA A 106 -5.00 -3.63 -4.45
CA ALA A 106 -5.89 -4.67 -3.93
C ALA A 106 -5.37 -5.31 -2.63
N MET A 107 -4.05 -5.47 -2.49
CA MET A 107 -3.42 -5.90 -1.24
C MET A 107 -3.66 -4.86 -0.13
N CYS A 108 -3.44 -3.57 -0.41
CA CYS A 108 -3.65 -2.49 0.57
C CYS A 108 -5.12 -2.36 1.00
N GLU A 109 -6.08 -2.55 0.10
CA GLU A 109 -7.51 -2.63 0.46
C GLU A 109 -7.82 -3.84 1.36
N GLY A 110 -7.10 -4.96 1.19
CA GLY A 110 -7.17 -6.09 2.10
C GLY A 110 -6.66 -5.77 3.50
N VAL A 111 -5.50 -5.10 3.60
CA VAL A 111 -4.94 -4.60 4.86
C VAL A 111 -5.93 -3.65 5.53
N LYS A 112 -6.50 -2.71 4.78
CA LYS A 112 -7.51 -1.76 5.26
C LYS A 112 -8.71 -2.44 5.91
N ARG A 113 -9.21 -3.54 5.34
CA ARG A 113 -10.30 -4.33 5.95
C ARG A 113 -9.88 -4.94 7.29
N ILE A 114 -8.70 -5.56 7.35
CA ILE A 114 -8.16 -6.16 8.58
C ILE A 114 -8.04 -5.11 9.69
N VAL A 115 -7.43 -3.96 9.40
CA VAL A 115 -7.20 -2.92 10.42
C VAL A 115 -8.48 -2.14 10.75
N GLY A 116 -9.40 -2.01 9.80
CA GLY A 116 -10.71 -1.38 9.97
C GLY A 116 -11.75 -2.24 10.68
N GLY A 117 -11.49 -3.53 10.89
CA GLY A 117 -12.44 -4.44 11.54
C GLY A 117 -13.71 -4.70 10.74
N LYS A 118 -13.64 -4.59 9.40
CA LYS A 118 -14.74 -4.83 8.46
C LYS A 118 -14.53 -6.12 7.66
#